data_AF-A0AAT9GTS2-F1
#
_entry.id   AF-A0AAT9GTS2-F1
#
_cell.length_a   1.000
_cell.length_b   1.000
_cell.length_c   1.000
_cell.angle_alpha   90.00
_cell.angle_beta   90.00
_cell.angle_gamma   90.00
#
_symmetry.space_group_name_H-M   'P 1'
#
loop_
_entity.id
_entity.type
_entity.pdbx_description
1 polymer ?
#
loop_
_entity_poly.entity_id
_entity_poly.type
_entity_poly.pdbx_seq_one_letter_code
_entity_poly.pdbx_strand_id
1 'polypeptide(L)'
;MAVELKLKGILVQNTGSIIYTHSLKRLIEEVKKIKNVEVDNEIMECATYLSTLYTGSRYPEESLVDLDKSEGEKCVRCMERLLSTF
;
A
#
# COMPACT_ATOMS: atom_id res chain seq x y z
N MET A 1 1.94 6.51 2.17
CA MET A 1 2.11 7.26 0.90
C MET A 1 3.16 6.68 -0.04
N ALA A 2 4.37 6.29 0.42
CA ALA A 2 5.45 5.80 -0.46
C ALA A 2 5.01 4.66 -1.41
N VAL A 3 4.40 3.60 -0.87
CA VAL A 3 3.89 2.47 -1.67
C VAL A 3 2.83 2.92 -2.68
N GLU A 4 1.89 3.78 -2.26
CA GLU A 4 0.82 4.30 -3.13
C GLU A 4 1.40 5.00 -4.37
N LEU A 5 2.39 5.89 -4.16
CA LEU A 5 3.01 6.64 -5.23
C LEU A 5 3.83 5.73 -6.17
N LYS A 6 4.54 4.73 -5.63
CA LYS A 6 5.25 3.75 -6.47
C LYS A 6 4.27 2.97 -7.36
N LEU A 7 3.20 2.43 -6.78
CA LEU A 7 2.20 1.66 -7.54
C LEU A 7 1.52 2.52 -8.61
N LYS A 8 1.12 3.75 -8.27
CA LYS A 8 0.59 4.71 -9.25
C LYS A 8 1.62 5.02 -10.35
N GLY A 9 2.89 5.18 -10.00
CA GLY A 9 3.97 5.38 -10.96
C GLY A 9 4.09 4.21 -11.94
N ILE A 10 4.03 2.97 -11.45
CA ILE A 10 4.01 1.76 -12.31
C ILE A 10 2.81 1.79 -13.26
N LEU A 11 1.60 2.10 -12.74
CA LEU A 11 0.39 2.15 -13.56
C LEU A 11 0.48 3.22 -14.66
N VAL A 12 0.94 4.42 -14.31
CA VAL A 12 1.14 5.51 -15.28
C VAL A 12 2.20 5.12 -16.31
N GLN A 13 3.32 4.53 -15.90
CA GLN A 13 4.39 4.12 -16.80
C GLN A 13 3.93 3.09 -17.84
N ASN A 14 3.04 2.16 -17.45
CA ASN A 14 2.63 1.06 -18.32
C ASN A 14 1.35 1.33 -19.12
N THR A 15 0.48 2.22 -18.62
CA THR A 15 -0.87 2.42 -19.22
C THR A 15 -1.21 3.88 -19.51
N GLY A 16 -0.42 4.84 -19.03
CA GLY A 16 -0.74 6.27 -19.06
C GLY A 16 -1.94 6.66 -18.17
N SER A 17 -2.56 5.72 -17.46
CA SER A 17 -3.78 5.95 -16.68
C SER A 17 -3.47 6.38 -15.24
N ILE A 18 -4.23 7.36 -14.74
CA ILE A 18 -4.16 7.82 -13.35
C ILE A 18 -5.35 7.25 -12.58
N ILE A 19 -5.07 6.42 -11.58
CA ILE A 19 -6.10 5.85 -10.69
C ILE A 19 -6.19 6.67 -9.41
N TYR A 20 -7.34 7.29 -9.17
CA TYR A 20 -7.61 8.12 -8.00
C TYR A 20 -8.14 7.27 -6.84
N THR A 21 -7.24 6.58 -6.15
CA THR A 21 -7.55 5.84 -4.92
C THR A 21 -6.36 5.84 -3.96
N HIS A 22 -6.65 5.66 -2.66
CA HIS A 22 -5.65 5.42 -1.61
C HIS A 22 -5.63 3.94 -1.17
N SER A 23 -6.52 3.10 -1.72
CA SER A 23 -6.53 1.67 -1.43
C SER A 23 -5.33 1.01 -2.09
N LEU A 24 -4.35 0.60 -1.29
CA LEU A 24 -3.18 -0.12 -1.79
C LEU A 24 -3.59 -1.47 -2.39
N LYS A 25 -4.57 -2.14 -1.80
CA LYS A 25 -5.15 -3.38 -2.34
C LYS A 25 -5.64 -3.19 -3.78
N ARG A 26 -6.44 -2.15 -4.03
CA ARG A 26 -6.95 -1.86 -5.38
C ARG A 26 -5.81 -1.54 -6.35
N LEU A 27 -4.81 -0.77 -5.93
CA LEU A 27 -3.65 -0.45 -6.77
C LEU A 27 -2.83 -1.70 -7.11
N ILE A 28 -2.63 -2.61 -6.15
CA ILE A 28 -1.93 -3.88 -6.36
C ILE A 28 -2.68 -4.74 -7.37
N GLU A 29 -3.99 -4.90 -7.26
CA GLU A 29 -4.79 -5.68 -8.22
C GLU A 29 -4.65 -5.15 -9.66
N GLU A 30 -4.62 -3.83 -9.85
CA GLU A 30 -4.38 -3.26 -11.17
C GLU A 30 -2.95 -3.51 -11.68
N VAL A 31 -1.95 -3.42 -10.80
CA VAL A 31 -0.56 -3.75 -11.15
C VAL A 31 -0.41 -5.24 -11.50
N LYS A 32 -1.07 -6.14 -10.77
CA LYS A 32 -1.08 -7.59 -11.06
C LYS A 32 -1.57 -7.88 -12.48
N LYS A 33 -2.67 -7.24 -12.90
CA LYS A 33 -3.23 -7.41 -14.24
C LYS A 33 -2.25 -7.00 -15.34
N ILE A 34 -1.49 -5.93 -15.12
CA ILE A 34 -0.54 -5.39 -16.11
C ILE A 34 0.75 -6.19 -16.16
N LYS A 35 1.32 -6.52 -14.99
CA LYS A 35 2.58 -7.26 -14.90
C LYS A 35 2.41 -8.78 -15.06
N ASN A 36 1.18 -9.28 -15.03
CA ASN A 36 0.84 -10.71 -15.03
C ASN A 36 1.60 -11.48 -13.93
N VAL A 37 1.58 -10.94 -12.71
CA VAL A 37 2.24 -11.51 -11.53
C VAL A 37 1.22 -11.87 -10.46
N GLU A 38 1.53 -12.92 -9.71
CA GLU A 38 0.85 -13.21 -8.46
C GLU A 38 1.55 -12.51 -7.29
N VAL A 39 0.77 -12.19 -6.26
CA VAL A 39 1.23 -11.48 -5.07
C VAL A 39 0.82 -12.30 -3.87
N ASP A 40 1.79 -12.58 -3.00
CA ASP A 40 1.57 -13.38 -1.80
C ASP A 40 0.58 -12.72 -0.83
N ASN A 41 -0.14 -13.55 -0.07
CA ASN A 41 -1.11 -13.12 0.94
C ASN A 41 -0.47 -12.18 1.96
N GLU A 42 0.78 -12.43 2.36
CA GLU A 42 1.49 -11.59 3.31
C GLU A 42 1.69 -10.15 2.80
N ILE A 43 1.90 -9.98 1.48
CA ILE A 43 1.97 -8.65 0.84
C ILE A 43 0.60 -7.97 0.85
N MET A 44 -0.48 -8.74 0.63
CA MET A 44 -1.85 -8.22 0.67
C MET A 44 -2.28 -7.82 2.09
N GLU A 45 -1.81 -8.54 3.11
CA GLU A 45 -1.98 -8.19 4.52
C GLU A 45 -1.25 -6.89 4.84
N CYS A 46 0.01 -6.76 4.43
CA CYS A 46 0.76 -5.50 4.57
C CYS A 46 0.06 -4.33 3.85
N ALA A 47 -0.47 -4.55 2.65
CA ALA A 47 -1.19 -3.52 1.91
C ALA A 47 -2.49 -3.09 2.63
N THR A 48 -3.20 -4.05 3.22
CA THR A 48 -4.41 -3.80 3.99
C THR A 48 -4.09 -3.01 5.25
N TYR A 49 -3.09 -3.44 6.03
CA TYR A 49 -2.61 -2.76 7.21
C TYR A 49 -2.15 -1.31 6.91
N LEU A 50 -1.30 -1.11 5.90
CA LEU A 50 -0.86 0.25 5.53
C LEU A 50 -2.01 1.13 5.03
N SER A 51 -3.08 0.54 4.47
CA SER A 51 -4.26 1.30 4.05
C SER A 51 -5.06 1.84 5.25
N THR A 52 -5.13 1.12 6.37
CA THR A 52 -5.81 1.63 7.59
C THR A 52 -5.07 2.82 8.19
N LEU A 53 -3.73 2.82 8.09
CA LEU A 53 -2.90 3.93 8.54
C LEU A 53 -3.10 5.20 7.72
N TYR A 54 -3.69 5.15 6.51
CA TYR A 54 -3.93 6.35 5.73
C TYR A 54 -4.81 7.34 6.49
N THR A 55 -5.98 6.93 6.99
CA THR A 55 -6.85 7.79 7.80
C THR A 55 -6.46 7.75 9.27
N GLY A 56 -6.19 6.57 9.81
CA GLY A 56 -5.97 6.36 11.26
C GLY A 56 -4.72 7.02 11.84
N SER A 57 -3.77 7.48 10.99
CA SER A 57 -2.61 8.27 11.44
C SER A 57 -2.84 9.78 11.50
N ARG A 58 -3.99 10.26 10.99
CA ARG A 58 -4.27 11.69 10.85
C ARG A 58 -5.51 12.13 11.62
N TYR A 59 -6.50 11.25 11.73
CA TYR A 59 -7.78 11.52 12.36
C TYR A 59 -7.90 10.64 13.60
N PRO A 60 -7.81 11.20 14.82
CA PRO A 60 -7.88 10.43 16.07
C PRO A 60 -9.13 9.55 16.16
N GLU A 61 -10.26 10.00 15.63
CA GLU A 61 -11.54 9.29 15.58
C GLU A 61 -11.51 8.05 14.67
N GLU A 62 -10.60 8.00 13.70
CA GLU A 62 -10.38 6.86 12.79
C GLU A 62 -9.22 5.97 13.25
N SER A 63 -8.55 6.32 14.35
CA SER A 63 -7.39 5.59 14.83
C SER A 63 -7.82 4.29 15.51
N LEU A 64 -7.57 3.18 14.83
CA LEU A 64 -7.85 1.84 15.36
C LEU A 64 -6.68 1.27 16.18
N VAL A 65 -5.52 1.92 16.15
CA VAL A 65 -4.27 1.42 16.72
C VAL A 65 -3.45 2.58 17.28
N ASP A 66 -2.93 2.43 18.49
CA ASP A 66 -1.96 3.36 19.05
C ASP A 66 -0.65 3.30 18.25
N LEU A 67 -0.24 4.43 17.69
CA LEU A 67 0.98 4.54 16.88
C LEU A 67 2.22 4.67 17.77
N ASP A 68 2.58 3.57 18.41
CA ASP A 68 3.81 3.46 19.17
C ASP A 68 5.03 3.10 18.29
N LYS A 69 6.17 2.89 18.93
CA LYS A 69 7.41 2.48 18.24
C LYS A 69 7.25 1.16 17.48
N SER A 70 6.57 0.18 18.07
CA SER A 70 6.38 -1.16 17.47
C SER A 70 5.54 -1.07 16.20
N GLU A 71 4.46 -0.29 16.24
CA GLU A 71 3.63 -0.03 15.06
C GLU A 71 4.38 0.77 13.99
N GLY A 72 5.23 1.73 14.38
CA GLY A 72 6.13 2.41 13.46
C GLY A 72 7.09 1.45 12.73
N GLU A 73 7.73 0.54 13.46
CA GLU A 73 8.64 -0.47 12.90
C GLU A 73 7.90 -1.45 11.97
N LYS A 74 6.68 -1.86 12.34
CA LYS A 74 5.81 -2.69 11.50
C LYS A 74 5.40 -1.98 10.22
N CYS A 75 5.06 -0.68 10.29
CA CYS A 75 4.75 0.14 9.13
C CYS A 75 5.92 0.18 8.13
N VAL A 76 7.13 0.44 8.62
CA VAL A 76 8.34 0.45 7.78
C VAL A 76 8.60 -0.92 7.16
N ARG A 77 8.54 -2.00 7.96
CA ARG A 77 8.74 -3.37 7.45
C ARG A 77 7.75 -3.74 6.35
N CYS A 78 6.46 -3.42 6.52
CA CYS A 78 5.46 -3.67 5.49
C CYS A 78 5.68 -2.81 4.25
N MET A 79 6.07 -1.55 4.42
CA MET A 79 6.41 -0.67 3.31
C MET A 79 7.57 -1.23 2.49
N GLU A 80 8.68 -1.61 3.14
CA GLU A 80 9.87 -2.15 2.46
C GLU A 80 9.54 -3.40 1.65
N ARG A 81 8.79 -4.35 2.24
CA ARG A 81 8.34 -5.56 1.53
C ARG A 81 7.54 -5.24 0.27
N LEU A 82 6.57 -4.35 0.36
CA LEU A 82 5.77 -3.90 -0.79
C LEU A 82 6.63 -3.21 -1.85
N LEU A 83 7.57 -2.37 -1.43
CA LEU A 83 8.49 -1.69 -2.34
C LEU A 83 9.46 -2.66 -3.02
N SER A 84 9.80 -3.80 -2.42
CA SER A 84 10.67 -4.81 -3.04
C SER A 84 9.94 -5.81 -3.95
N THR A 85 8.60 -5.78 -3.99
CA THR A 85 7.80 -6.77 -4.75
C THR A 85 7.66 -6.43 -6.24
N PHE A 86 7.60 -5.15 -6.60
CA PHE A 86 7.31 -4.67 -7.97
C PHE A 86 8.41 -3.79 -8.54
#